data_AF-A0A073JA46-F1
#
_entry.id   AF-A0A073JA46-F1
#
_cell.length_a   1.000
_cell.length_b   1.000
_cell.length_c   1.000
_cell.angle_alpha   90.00
_cell.angle_beta   90.00
_cell.angle_gamma   90.00
#
_symmetry.space_group_name_H-M   'P 1'
#
loop_
_entity.id
_entity.type
_entity.pdbx_description
1 polymer ?
#
loop_
_entity_poly.entity_id
_entity_poly.type
_entity_poly.pdbx_seq_one_letter_code
_entity_poly.pdbx_strand_id
1 'polypeptide(L)'
;MRPVLHTDLRDAARALMAVPARLRADQCRRMLKEATWADKYARRTGRPHPLWGNGTLSDAARKRVLAAEPTLDDSGYCDCLALVLLGLRDRLGQVRDGF
;
A
#
# COMPACT_ATOMS: atom_id res chain seq x y z
N MET A 1 0.49 3.02 -10.35
CA MET A 1 0.99 1.96 -9.44
C MET A 1 1.08 0.69 -10.25
N ARG A 2 2.13 -0.11 -10.05
CA ARG A 2 2.28 -1.41 -10.72
C ARG A 2 1.16 -2.38 -10.29
N PRO A 3 0.92 -3.48 -11.04
CA PRO A 3 -0.03 -4.50 -10.62
C PRO A 3 0.23 -4.97 -9.18
N VAL A 4 -0.84 -5.15 -8.42
CA VAL A 4 -0.77 -5.50 -6.99
C VAL A 4 -0.79 -7.01 -6.85
N LEU A 5 0.14 -7.55 -6.06
CA LEU A 5 0.30 -8.96 -5.76
C LEU A 5 0.00 -9.25 -4.29
N HIS A 6 -0.08 -10.52 -3.92
CA HIS A 6 -0.26 -10.93 -2.52
C HIS A 6 0.84 -10.41 -1.59
N THR A 7 2.07 -10.30 -2.09
CA THR A 7 3.20 -9.72 -1.33
C THR A 7 2.98 -8.26 -0.99
N ASP A 8 2.40 -7.47 -1.89
CA ASP A 8 2.01 -6.09 -1.63
C ASP A 8 0.96 -6.00 -0.53
N LEU A 9 -0.06 -6.86 -0.57
CA LEU A 9 -1.14 -6.89 0.41
C LEU A 9 -0.58 -7.19 1.81
N ARG A 10 0.24 -8.25 1.92
CA ARG A 10 0.92 -8.65 3.15
C ARG A 10 1.82 -7.55 3.71
N ASP A 11 2.70 -6.99 2.87
CA ASP A 11 3.66 -5.98 3.33
C ASP A 11 2.95 -4.68 3.75
N ALA A 12 1.91 -4.26 3.01
CA ALA A 12 1.09 -3.10 3.37
C ALA A 12 0.34 -3.32 4.69
N ALA A 13 -0.29 -4.48 4.89
CA ALA A 13 -0.99 -4.79 6.13
C ALA A 13 -0.04 -4.80 7.34
N ARG A 14 1.16 -5.35 7.19
CA ARG A 14 2.20 -5.30 8.23
C ARG A 14 2.69 -3.88 8.53
N ALA A 15 2.76 -3.01 7.53
CA ALA A 15 3.06 -1.59 7.74
C ALA A 15 1.91 -0.85 8.48
N LEU A 16 0.66 -1.25 8.26
CA LEU A 16 -0.49 -0.73 9.02
C LEU A 16 -0.53 -1.24 10.47
N MET A 17 -0.13 -2.50 10.69
CA MET A 17 -0.03 -3.06 12.04
C MET A 17 0.99 -2.31 12.91
N ALA A 18 2.05 -1.76 12.30
CA ALA A 18 3.08 -0.99 12.98
C ALA A 18 2.64 0.43 13.41
N VAL A 19 1.43 0.87 13.05
CA VAL A 19 0.89 2.17 13.46
C VAL A 19 -0.39 2.04 14.30
N PRO A 20 -0.70 3.04 15.15
CA PRO A 20 -1.95 3.04 15.92
C PRO A 20 -3.20 2.93 15.04
N ALA A 21 -4.20 2.19 15.52
CA ALA A 21 -5.42 1.87 14.76
C ALA A 21 -6.07 3.09 14.08
N ARG A 22 -6.20 4.22 14.81
CA ARG A 22 -6.78 5.48 14.30
C ARG A 22 -6.06 6.07 13.08
N LEU A 23 -4.79 5.73 12.87
CA LEU A 23 -3.96 6.25 11.77
C LEU A 23 -3.87 5.30 10.57
N ARG A 24 -4.37 4.06 10.70
CA ARG A 24 -4.19 3.02 9.68
C ARG A 24 -4.86 3.40 8.35
N ALA A 25 -6.06 3.97 8.38
CA ALA A 25 -6.77 4.38 7.17
C ALA A 25 -5.99 5.44 6.38
N ASP A 26 -5.47 6.44 7.06
CA ASP A 26 -4.66 7.49 6.43
C ASP A 26 -3.32 6.96 5.95
N GLN A 27 -2.69 6.07 6.72
CA GLN A 27 -1.46 5.42 6.32
C GLN A 27 -1.65 4.54 5.07
N CYS A 28 -2.79 3.84 4.96
CA CYS A 28 -3.15 3.05 3.79
C CYS A 28 -3.28 3.94 2.54
N ARG A 29 -4.08 5.01 2.63
CA ARG A 29 -4.26 5.99 1.55
C ARG A 29 -2.93 6.59 1.10
N ARG A 30 -2.06 6.92 2.06
CA ARG A 30 -0.73 7.48 1.78
C ARG A 30 0.15 6.49 1.01
N MET A 31 0.22 5.23 1.42
CA MET A 31 1.02 4.21 0.71
C MET A 31 0.53 4.01 -0.74
N LEU A 32 -0.79 3.95 -0.94
CA LEU A 32 -1.38 3.82 -2.27
C LEU A 32 -1.07 5.02 -3.18
N LYS A 33 -1.09 6.24 -2.63
CA LYS A 33 -0.71 7.47 -3.35
C LYS A 33 0.77 7.47 -3.70
N GLU A 34 1.65 7.17 -2.74
CA GLU A 34 3.10 7.12 -2.93
C GLU A 34 3.49 6.09 -4.00
N ALA A 35 2.94 4.87 -3.95
CA ALA A 35 3.17 3.85 -4.96
C ALA A 35 2.65 4.27 -6.35
N THR A 36 1.55 5.04 -6.39
CA THR A 36 1.03 5.61 -7.64
C THR A 36 1.98 6.66 -8.22
N TRP A 37 2.47 7.58 -7.41
CA TRP A 37 3.41 8.62 -7.83
C TRP A 37 4.77 8.05 -8.22
N ALA A 38 5.27 7.06 -7.48
CA ALA A 38 6.49 6.35 -7.79
C ALA A 38 6.43 5.66 -9.16
N ASP A 39 5.32 4.98 -9.49
CA ASP A 39 5.13 4.37 -10.80
C ASP A 39 5.06 5.42 -11.93
N LYS A 40 4.37 6.54 -11.71
CA LYS A 40 4.34 7.65 -12.67
C LYS A 40 5.74 8.22 -12.91
N TYR A 41 6.53 8.42 -11.85
CA TYR A 41 7.91 8.89 -11.94
C TYR A 41 8.80 7.89 -12.68
N ALA A 42 8.71 6.60 -12.33
CA ALA A 42 9.52 5.56 -12.94
C ALA A 42 9.22 5.39 -14.44
N ARG A 43 7.95 5.48 -14.84
CA ARG A 43 7.56 5.47 -16.26
C ARG A 43 8.10 6.65 -17.05
N ARG A 44 8.25 7.82 -16.40
CA ARG A 44 8.76 9.05 -17.04
C ARG A 44 10.28 9.10 -17.10
N THR A 45 10.96 8.58 -16.09
CA THR A 45 12.43 8.76 -15.91
C THR A 45 13.23 7.48 -16.12
N GLY A 46 12.58 6.32 -16.18
CA GLY A 46 13.22 5.00 -16.21
C GLY A 46 13.88 4.59 -14.88
N ARG A 47 13.74 5.40 -13.81
CA ARG A 47 14.39 5.16 -12.51
C ARG A 47 13.37 5.12 -11.36
N PRO A 48 13.59 4.34 -10.29
CA PRO A 48 12.75 4.40 -9.09
C PRO A 48 12.73 5.81 -8.48
N HIS A 49 11.61 6.21 -7.89
CA HIS A 49 11.50 7.47 -7.16
C HIS A 49 12.33 7.39 -5.86
N PRO A 50 13.20 8.38 -5.56
CA PRO A 50 14.15 8.29 -4.46
C PRO A 50 13.48 8.10 -3.09
N LEU A 51 12.31 8.70 -2.88
CA LEU A 51 11.58 8.63 -1.61
C LEU A 51 10.49 7.56 -1.57
N TRP A 52 9.92 7.19 -2.72
CA TRP A 52 8.66 6.43 -2.79
C TRP A 52 8.81 5.07 -3.47
N GLY A 53 10.00 4.77 -3.99
CA GLY A 53 10.33 3.46 -4.52
C GLY A 53 10.02 3.29 -6.00
N ASN A 54 9.89 2.04 -6.41
CA ASN A 54 9.76 1.61 -7.80
C ASN A 54 8.32 1.55 -8.33
N GLY A 55 7.33 1.95 -7.52
CA GLY A 55 5.93 2.00 -7.91
C GLY A 55 5.10 0.75 -7.58
N THR A 56 5.68 -0.27 -6.93
CA THR A 56 4.90 -1.31 -6.24
C THR A 56 4.40 -0.81 -4.89
N LEU A 57 3.33 -1.42 -4.38
CA LEU A 57 2.81 -1.08 -3.05
C LEU A 57 3.70 -1.68 -1.95
N SER A 58 4.29 -2.85 -2.19
CA SER A 58 5.27 -3.50 -1.32
C SER A 58 6.49 -2.62 -1.08
N ASP A 59 7.08 -2.00 -2.12
CA ASP A 59 8.24 -1.11 -1.93
C ASP A 59 7.85 0.15 -1.13
N ALA A 60 6.68 0.74 -1.41
CA ALA A 60 6.15 1.85 -0.62
C ALA A 60 5.89 1.45 0.85
N ALA A 61 5.38 0.25 1.11
CA ALA A 61 5.18 -0.27 2.46
C ALA A 61 6.52 -0.49 3.17
N ARG A 62 7.53 -1.02 2.46
CA ARG A 62 8.88 -1.29 2.99
C ARG A 62 9.72 -0.05 3.27
N LYS A 63 9.26 1.14 2.87
CA LYS A 63 9.82 2.42 3.38
C LYS A 63 9.39 2.73 4.81
N ARG A 64 8.62 1.86 5.45
CA ARG A 64 8.12 1.98 6.82
C ARG A 64 8.57 0.78 7.66
N VAL A 65 8.38 0.89 8.97
CA VAL A 65 8.49 -0.27 9.85
C VAL A 65 7.37 -1.26 9.50
N LEU A 66 7.74 -2.52 9.25
CA LEU A 66 6.77 -3.61 9.15
C LEU A 66 6.74 -4.34 10.49
N ALA A 67 5.55 -4.51 11.04
CA ALA A 67 5.36 -5.42 12.17
C ALA A 67 5.83 -6.85 11.80
N ALA A 68 6.13 -7.68 12.79
CA ALA A 68 6.24 -9.13 12.58
C ALA A 68 4.95 -9.62 11.92
N GLU A 69 5.06 -10.61 11.03
CA GLU A 69 3.90 -11.10 10.30
C GLU A 69 3.03 -11.99 11.18
N PRO A 70 1.77 -11.62 11.47
CA PRO A 70 0.86 -12.46 12.24
C PRO A 70 0.22 -13.53 11.36
N THR A 71 -0.43 -14.52 11.99
CA THR A 71 -1.35 -15.42 11.28
C THR A 71 -2.68 -14.73 11.00
N LEU A 72 -3.54 -15.35 10.18
CA LEU A 72 -4.88 -14.84 9.92
C LEU A 72 -5.84 -14.96 11.12
N ASP A 73 -5.42 -15.62 12.19
CA ASP A 73 -6.20 -15.68 13.44
C ASP A 73 -6.10 -14.37 14.25
N ASP A 74 -5.19 -13.47 13.87
CA ASP A 74 -5.10 -12.12 14.42
C ASP A 74 -6.13 -11.20 13.73
N SER A 75 -7.15 -10.80 14.49
CA SER A 75 -8.21 -9.91 13.98
C SER A 75 -7.68 -8.55 13.54
N GLY A 76 -6.67 -8.01 14.23
CA GLY A 76 -6.03 -6.76 13.86
C GLY A 76 -5.30 -6.84 12.52
N TYR A 77 -4.69 -7.99 12.22
CA TYR A 77 -4.08 -8.25 10.92
C TYR A 77 -5.14 -8.40 9.83
N CYS A 78 -6.22 -9.14 10.09
CA CYS A 78 -7.37 -9.25 9.18
C CYS A 78 -7.98 -7.87 8.85
N ASP A 79 -8.16 -7.01 9.86
CA ASP A 79 -8.63 -5.63 9.66
C ASP A 79 -7.68 -4.82 8.78
N CYS A 80 -6.36 -4.99 8.95
CA CYS A 80 -5.37 -4.31 8.11
C CYS A 80 -5.40 -4.82 6.66
N LEU A 81 -5.54 -6.13 6.46
CA LEU A 81 -5.70 -6.73 5.12
C LEU A 81 -6.97 -6.20 4.43
N ALA A 82 -8.10 -6.20 5.15
CA ALA A 82 -9.37 -5.67 4.67
C ALA A 82 -9.26 -4.19 4.29
N LEU A 83 -8.60 -3.38 5.13
CA LEU A 83 -8.40 -1.96 4.87
C LEU A 83 -7.57 -1.71 3.59
N VAL A 84 -6.53 -2.51 3.35
CA VAL A 84 -5.75 -2.43 2.10
C VAL A 84 -6.61 -2.80 0.90
N LEU A 85 -7.40 -3.87 0.98
CA LEU A 85 -8.32 -4.29 -0.09
C LEU A 85 -9.38 -3.23 -0.39
N LEU A 86 -9.97 -2.62 0.63
CA LEU A 86 -10.92 -1.52 0.49
C LEU A 86 -10.27 -0.31 -0.20
N GLY A 87 -9.08 0.11 0.24
CA GLY A 87 -8.35 1.20 -0.40
C GLY A 87 -8.00 0.92 -1.87
N LEU A 88 -7.67 -0.33 -2.21
CA LEU A 88 -7.44 -0.76 -3.58
C LEU A 88 -8.72 -0.71 -4.43
N ARG A 89 -9.85 -1.18 -3.87
CA ARG A 89 -11.16 -1.14 -4.53
C ARG A 89 -11.58 0.29 -4.82
N ASP A 90 -11.48 1.18 -3.83
CA ASP A 90 -11.86 2.59 -3.97
C ASP A 90 -11.01 3.27 -5.05
N ARG A 91 -9.70 2.99 -5.08
CA ARG A 91 -8.81 3.48 -6.14
C ARG A 91 -9.21 2.96 -7.52
N LEU A 92 -9.62 1.70 -7.64
CA LEU A 92 -10.06 1.12 -8.91
C LEU A 92 -11.38 1.76 -9.38
N GLY A 93 -12.27 2.14 -8.46
CA GLY A 93 -13.47 2.95 -8.77
C GLY A 93 -13.11 4.32 -9.33
N GLN A 94 -12.21 5.06 -8.65
CA GLN A 94 -11.75 6.37 -9.11
C GLN A 94 -11.10 6.35 -10.50
N VAL A 95 -10.42 5.25 -10.86
CA VAL A 95 -9.84 5.09 -12.21
C VAL A 95 -10.92 4.87 -13.27
N ARG A 96 -12.06 4.26 -12.91
CA ARG A 96 -13.18 4.01 -13.84
C ARG A 96 -14.02 5.26 -14.06
N ASP A 97 -14.21 6.08 -13.03
CA ASP A 97 -15.04 7.30 -13.09
C ASP A 97 -14.32 8.50 -13.73
N GLY A 98 -13.01 8.38 -13.98
CA GLY A 98 -12.15 9.45 -14.52
C GLY A 98 -11.96 9.46 -16.03
N PHE A 99 -12.87 8.84 -16.80
CA PHE A 99 -12.87 8.80 -18.27
C PHE A 99 -14.13 9.43 -18.84
#